data_AF-A0A8T4MP83-F1
#
_entry.id   AF-A0A8T4MP83-F1
#
_cell.length_a   1.000
_cell.length_b   1.000
_cell.length_c   1.000
_cell.angle_alpha   90.00
_cell.angle_beta   90.00
_cell.angle_gamma   90.00
#
_symmetry.space_group_name_H-M   'P 1'
#
loop_
_entity.id
_entity.type
_entity.pdbx_description
1 polymer ?
#
loop_
_entity_poly.entity_id
_entity_poly.type
_entity_poly.pdbx_seq_one_letter_code
_entity_poly.pdbx_strand_id
1 'polypeptide(L)'
;MGNKLIFLSIALFLLIGFSSSALAEECFPNYQCAPWSECQDGFRTRTCSDINCGSKDTVERSFCTNEKCTPKIECGDWGSCTYTEKTDDFIKGNISFEGYRTRVCDDVNNCIPKYMQEGQCEDSFKLRLSPIEQCGQNLLAVIDPLSDKKVARINLDRWEEGKFDLAFVQGEQKYCPSCYNAVKDENENGVDCGGSCKPCRTERQYIFYIVTTFLWLGSLAFIFLSFRQYSRLKKPQSQSQPQFPFTKEQ
;
A
#
# COMPACT_ATOMS: atom_id res chain seq x y z
N MET A 1 -45.30 -49.11 44.79
CA MET A 1 -44.51 -50.16 44.10
C MET A 1 -44.85 -50.04 42.61
N GLY A 2 -44.01 -49.68 41.66
CA GLY A 2 -42.57 -49.47 41.58
C GLY A 2 -42.24 -49.56 40.09
N ASN A 3 -42.64 -48.56 39.29
CA ASN A 3 -42.41 -48.57 37.83
C ASN A 3 -40.96 -48.18 37.51
N LYS A 4 -40.05 -49.09 37.82
CA LYS A 4 -38.69 -49.14 37.27
C LYS A 4 -38.74 -49.79 35.89
N LEU A 5 -39.18 -49.08 34.85
CA LEU A 5 -39.08 -49.61 33.48
C LEU A 5 -39.17 -48.55 32.37
N ILE A 6 -38.59 -47.37 32.60
CA ILE A 6 -38.35 -46.36 31.54
C ILE A 6 -36.96 -45.75 31.76
N PHE A 7 -35.90 -46.55 31.67
CA PHE A 7 -34.51 -46.07 31.68
C PHE A 7 -33.58 -46.95 30.84
N LEU A 8 -34.11 -47.58 29.79
CA LEU A 8 -33.36 -48.51 28.94
C LEU A 8 -33.73 -48.33 27.46
N SER A 9 -33.64 -47.10 26.96
CA SER A 9 -33.73 -46.81 25.52
C SER A 9 -33.04 -45.52 25.05
N ILE A 10 -32.33 -44.78 25.92
CA ILE A 10 -31.60 -43.55 25.52
C ILE A 10 -30.08 -43.74 25.75
N ALA A 11 -29.60 -44.97 25.53
CA ALA A 11 -28.17 -45.31 25.50
C ALA A 11 -27.77 -46.03 24.19
N LEU A 12 -28.55 -45.83 23.12
CA LEU A 12 -28.28 -46.35 21.78
C LEU A 12 -28.43 -45.26 20.69
N PHE A 13 -28.22 -44.01 21.05
CA PHE A 13 -28.08 -42.88 20.11
C PHE A 13 -26.86 -42.02 20.47
N LEU A 14 -25.81 -42.67 20.99
CA LEU A 14 -24.51 -42.06 21.30
C LEU A 14 -23.37 -42.79 20.56
N LEU A 15 -23.62 -43.31 19.35
CA LEU A 15 -22.59 -44.05 18.61
C LEU A 15 -22.53 -43.86 17.09
N ILE A 16 -23.28 -42.95 16.48
CA ILE A 16 -23.09 -42.67 15.04
C ILE A 16 -23.25 -41.18 14.77
N GLY A 17 -22.15 -40.47 15.00
CA GLY A 17 -22.01 -39.05 14.69
C GLY A 17 -20.55 -38.62 14.75
N PHE A 18 -19.61 -39.55 14.51
CA PHE A 18 -18.29 -39.15 14.06
C PHE A 18 -18.48 -38.63 12.64
N SER A 19 -18.74 -37.33 12.53
CA SER A 19 -18.52 -36.59 11.30
C SER A 19 -17.07 -36.87 10.94
N SER A 20 -16.88 -37.73 9.94
CA SER A 20 -15.61 -37.94 9.28
C SER A 20 -15.08 -36.56 8.94
N SER A 21 -14.04 -36.14 9.66
CA SER A 21 -13.12 -35.13 9.17
C SER A 21 -12.78 -35.61 7.77
N ALA A 22 -13.31 -34.92 6.76
CA ALA A 22 -12.76 -35.00 5.43
C ALA A 22 -11.33 -34.47 5.59
N LEU A 23 -10.42 -35.38 5.93
CA LEU A 23 -9.02 -35.19 5.63
C LEU A 23 -9.03 -34.83 4.16
N ALA A 24 -8.70 -33.58 3.84
CA ALA A 24 -8.30 -33.24 2.50
C ALA A 24 -7.25 -34.29 2.14
N GLU A 25 -7.62 -35.17 1.22
CA GLU A 25 -6.72 -36.20 0.72
C GLU A 25 -5.53 -35.43 0.15
N GLU A 26 -4.41 -35.42 0.89
CA GLU A 26 -3.18 -34.80 0.43
C GLU A 26 -2.81 -35.52 -0.86
N CYS A 27 -3.14 -34.89 -1.98
CA CYS A 27 -2.85 -35.45 -3.27
C CYS A 27 -1.36 -35.24 -3.54
N PHE A 28 -0.58 -36.31 -3.38
CA PHE A 28 0.83 -36.31 -3.74
C PHE A 28 0.96 -36.38 -5.27
N PRO A 29 1.58 -35.38 -5.92
CA PRO A 29 1.67 -35.32 -7.37
C PRO A 29 2.52 -36.48 -7.90
N ASN A 30 2.05 -37.11 -8.97
CA ASN A 30 2.75 -38.22 -9.62
C ASN A 30 3.04 -37.84 -11.07
N TYR A 31 4.30 -37.50 -11.34
CA TYR A 31 4.72 -37.02 -12.65
C TYR A 31 5.09 -38.17 -13.58
N GLN A 32 4.42 -38.23 -14.74
CA GLN A 32 4.85 -39.03 -15.87
C GLN A 32 5.42 -38.12 -16.95
N CYS A 33 6.66 -38.43 -17.35
CA CYS A 33 7.39 -37.63 -18.32
C CYS A 33 7.34 -38.24 -19.72
N ALA A 34 7.14 -37.37 -20.71
CA ALA A 34 7.30 -37.71 -22.11
C ALA A 34 8.74 -38.15 -22.44
N PRO A 35 8.96 -38.80 -23.61
CA PRO A 35 10.31 -39.03 -24.12
C PRO A 35 11.09 -37.73 -24.25
N TRP A 36 12.41 -37.82 -24.12
CA TRP A 36 13.28 -36.68 -24.39
C TRP A 36 13.16 -36.22 -25.83
N SER A 37 13.12 -34.90 -26.04
CA SER A 37 13.23 -34.27 -27.35
C SER A 37 14.55 -34.61 -28.03
N GLU A 38 14.64 -34.33 -29.33
CA GLU A 38 15.93 -34.28 -30.01
C GLU A 38 16.87 -33.29 -29.33
N CYS A 39 18.17 -33.54 -29.49
CA CYS A 39 19.18 -32.65 -28.96
C CYS A 39 19.22 -31.37 -29.79
N GLN A 40 18.82 -30.26 -29.18
CA GLN A 40 18.89 -28.94 -29.78
C GLN A 40 19.77 -28.06 -28.89
N ASP A 41 20.80 -27.44 -29.46
CA ASP A 41 21.73 -26.54 -28.76
C ASP A 41 22.40 -27.14 -27.50
N GLY A 42 22.70 -28.45 -27.53
CA GLY A 42 23.39 -29.15 -26.44
C GLY A 42 22.48 -29.66 -25.31
N PHE A 43 21.17 -29.42 -25.42
CA PHE A 43 20.18 -29.88 -24.45
C PHE A 43 19.06 -30.69 -25.11
N ARG A 44 18.47 -31.56 -24.31
CA ARG A 44 17.18 -32.21 -24.58
C ARG A 44 16.21 -31.85 -23.47
N THR A 45 14.95 -31.67 -23.82
CA THR A 45 13.89 -31.34 -22.87
C THR A 45 12.80 -32.40 -22.88
N ARG A 46 12.08 -32.55 -21.77
CA ARG A 46 10.87 -33.38 -21.71
C ARG A 46 9.84 -32.70 -20.82
N THR A 47 8.57 -32.85 -21.19
CA THR A 47 7.46 -32.37 -20.37
C THR A 47 7.02 -33.48 -19.44
N CYS A 48 6.90 -33.17 -18.16
CA CYS A 48 6.41 -34.03 -17.10
C CYS A 48 5.06 -33.51 -16.64
N SER A 49 4.03 -34.33 -16.84
CA SER A 49 2.65 -34.00 -16.48
C SER A 49 2.22 -34.83 -15.28
N ASP A 50 1.50 -34.18 -14.36
CA ASP A 50 0.94 -34.86 -13.21
C ASP A 50 -0.33 -35.61 -13.62
N ILE A 51 -0.29 -36.93 -13.46
CA ILE A 51 -1.40 -37.81 -13.85
C ILE A 51 -2.45 -37.96 -12.75
N ASN A 52 -2.18 -37.47 -11.53
CA ASN A 52 -2.99 -37.75 -10.36
C ASN A 52 -3.70 -36.50 -9.81
N CYS A 53 -2.98 -35.39 -9.62
CA CYS A 53 -3.51 -34.22 -8.92
C CYS A 53 -3.82 -33.03 -9.84
N GLY A 54 -3.54 -33.13 -11.14
CA GLY A 54 -3.72 -32.03 -12.10
C GLY A 54 -2.79 -30.84 -11.84
N SER A 55 -1.66 -31.08 -11.17
CA SER A 55 -0.62 -30.07 -10.95
C SER A 55 -0.07 -29.57 -12.29
N LYS A 56 0.43 -28.33 -12.31
CA LYS A 56 0.97 -27.70 -13.53
C LYS A 56 2.12 -28.53 -14.09
N ASP A 57 2.10 -28.73 -15.41
CA ASP A 57 3.19 -29.38 -16.14
C ASP A 57 4.54 -28.72 -15.86
N THR A 58 5.55 -29.56 -15.66
CA THR A 58 6.93 -29.13 -15.47
C THR A 58 7.77 -29.55 -16.67
N VAL A 59 8.77 -28.75 -17.03
CA VAL A 59 9.69 -29.05 -18.14
C VAL A 59 11.06 -29.33 -17.56
N GLU A 60 11.54 -30.55 -17.73
CA GLU A 60 12.88 -30.94 -17.34
C GLU A 60 13.86 -30.75 -18.50
N ARG A 61 15.11 -30.41 -18.16
CA ARG A 61 16.21 -30.23 -19.11
C ARG A 61 17.39 -31.13 -18.74
N SER A 62 17.93 -31.84 -19.72
CA SER A 62 19.10 -32.72 -19.58
C SER A 62 20.14 -32.37 -20.65
N PHE A 63 21.42 -32.48 -20.30
CA PHE A 63 22.52 -32.33 -21.25
C PHE A 63 22.55 -33.50 -22.23
N CYS A 64 22.88 -33.21 -23.49
CA CYS A 64 23.24 -34.24 -24.44
C CYS A 64 24.71 -34.63 -24.21
N THR A 65 25.00 -35.93 -24.16
CA THR A 65 26.38 -36.43 -24.10
C THR A 65 27.02 -36.27 -25.48
N ASN A 66 27.70 -35.15 -25.72
CA ASN A 66 28.60 -34.97 -26.86
C ASN A 66 30.04 -35.21 -26.40
N GLU A 67 30.72 -36.22 -26.94
CA GLU A 67 32.11 -36.59 -26.58
C GLU A 67 33.15 -35.47 -26.86
N LYS A 68 32.77 -34.37 -27.51
CA LYS A 68 33.69 -33.32 -27.99
C LYS A 68 33.83 -32.10 -27.07
N CYS A 69 32.94 -31.91 -26.11
CA CYS A 69 33.01 -30.75 -25.22
C CYS A 69 32.30 -31.09 -23.91
N THR A 70 33.06 -31.12 -22.82
CA THR A 70 32.52 -31.31 -21.47
C THR A 70 32.17 -29.93 -20.89
N PRO A 71 30.87 -29.61 -20.73
CA PRO A 71 30.45 -28.31 -20.23
C PRO A 71 30.85 -28.14 -18.76
N LYS A 72 31.31 -26.95 -18.40
CA LYS A 72 31.59 -26.52 -17.02
C LYS A 72 30.67 -25.35 -16.68
N ILE A 73 29.55 -25.67 -16.03
CA ILE A 73 28.51 -24.70 -15.71
C ILE A 73 28.85 -23.92 -14.44
N GLU A 74 28.87 -22.60 -14.54
CA GLU A 74 28.94 -21.68 -13.42
C GLU A 74 27.70 -20.78 -13.43
N CYS A 75 26.93 -20.80 -12.34
CA CYS A 75 25.73 -19.99 -12.19
C CYS A 75 26.00 -18.82 -11.25
N GLY A 76 25.47 -17.65 -11.61
CA GLY A 76 25.46 -16.48 -10.72
C GLY A 76 24.46 -16.62 -9.56
N ASP A 77 24.37 -15.56 -8.77
CA ASP A 77 23.43 -15.47 -7.66
C ASP A 77 21.98 -15.52 -8.14
N TRP A 78 21.10 -15.95 -7.24
CA TRP A 78 19.67 -15.92 -7.47
C TRP A 78 19.16 -14.48 -7.53
N GLY A 79 18.32 -14.19 -8.53
CA GLY A 79 17.51 -12.97 -8.56
C GLY A 79 16.43 -12.95 -7.48
N SER A 80 15.69 -11.85 -7.42
CA SER A 80 14.57 -11.67 -6.48
C SER A 80 13.47 -12.71 -6.72
N CYS A 81 12.78 -13.10 -5.65
CA CYS A 81 11.58 -13.93 -5.73
C CYS A 81 10.44 -13.17 -6.41
N THR A 82 9.87 -13.80 -7.44
CA THR A 82 8.65 -13.38 -8.11
C THR A 82 7.51 -14.25 -7.60
N TYR A 83 6.52 -13.66 -6.95
CA TYR A 83 5.41 -14.39 -6.34
C TYR A 83 4.30 -14.61 -7.35
N THR A 84 3.74 -15.83 -7.39
CA THR A 84 2.52 -16.09 -8.16
C THR A 84 1.32 -15.67 -7.31
N GLU A 85 0.76 -14.50 -7.59
CA GLU A 85 -0.45 -14.05 -6.91
C GLU A 85 -1.62 -14.98 -7.23
N LYS A 86 -2.12 -15.69 -6.22
CA LYS A 86 -3.40 -16.41 -6.28
C LYS A 86 -4.34 -15.80 -5.27
N THR A 87 -5.14 -14.84 -5.70
CA THR A 87 -6.17 -14.19 -4.87
C THR A 87 -7.16 -15.19 -4.27
N ASP A 88 -7.35 -16.34 -4.91
CA ASP A 88 -8.29 -17.39 -4.47
C ASP A 88 -7.78 -18.18 -3.25
N ASP A 89 -6.46 -18.23 -3.03
CA ASP A 89 -5.86 -18.98 -1.92
C ASP A 89 -6.01 -18.24 -0.58
N PHE A 90 -6.13 -16.90 -0.62
CA PHE A 90 -6.46 -16.07 0.54
C PHE A 90 -7.84 -16.40 1.13
N ILE A 91 -8.84 -16.71 0.31
CA ILE A 91 -10.20 -17.03 0.77
C ILE A 91 -10.26 -18.45 1.36
N LYS A 92 -9.38 -19.35 0.90
CA LYS A 92 -9.32 -20.75 1.34
C LYS A 92 -8.41 -20.96 2.55
N GLY A 93 -7.73 -19.92 3.03
CA GLY A 93 -6.92 -19.95 4.26
C GLY A 93 -5.54 -20.60 4.12
N ASN A 94 -5.05 -20.80 2.89
CA ASN A 94 -3.70 -21.31 2.65
C ASN A 94 -2.81 -20.14 2.22
N ILE A 95 -2.13 -19.50 3.19
CA ILE A 95 -1.23 -18.36 2.93
C ILE A 95 0.21 -18.89 2.83
N SER A 96 0.55 -19.53 1.71
CA SER A 96 1.94 -19.74 1.31
C SER A 96 2.27 -18.79 0.16
N PHE A 97 3.29 -17.94 0.34
CA PHE A 97 3.84 -17.11 -0.73
C PHE A 97 4.85 -17.95 -1.50
N GLU A 98 4.37 -18.95 -2.22
CA GLU A 98 5.19 -19.69 -3.18
C GLU A 98 5.50 -18.77 -4.36
N GLY A 99 6.79 -18.64 -4.64
CA GLY A 99 7.32 -17.86 -5.74
C GLY A 99 8.41 -18.61 -6.50
N TYR A 100 8.88 -17.99 -7.57
CA TYR A 100 10.00 -18.49 -8.34
C TYR A 100 11.06 -17.39 -8.46
N ARG A 101 12.32 -17.83 -8.50
CA ARG A 101 13.49 -16.97 -8.71
C ARG A 101 14.30 -17.52 -9.85
N THR A 102 15.00 -16.64 -10.55
CA THR A 102 15.82 -17.02 -11.70
C THR A 102 17.28 -16.66 -11.47
N ARG A 103 18.20 -17.50 -11.93
CA ARG A 103 19.62 -17.18 -12.02
C ARG A 103 20.14 -17.45 -13.41
N VAL A 104 21.21 -16.77 -13.78
CA VAL A 104 21.86 -16.97 -15.08
C VAL A 104 23.01 -17.96 -14.92
N CYS A 105 23.01 -19.00 -15.74
CA CYS A 105 24.04 -20.02 -15.78
C CYS A 105 24.80 -19.93 -17.10
N ASP A 106 26.12 -19.92 -17.00
CA ASP A 106 27.03 -19.83 -18.14
C ASP A 106 27.96 -21.04 -18.17
N ASP A 107 28.39 -21.42 -19.36
CA ASP A 107 29.38 -22.48 -19.52
C ASP A 107 30.75 -21.84 -19.77
N VAL A 108 31.66 -22.00 -18.81
CA VAL A 108 33.03 -21.47 -18.91
C VAL A 108 33.76 -22.04 -20.13
N ASN A 109 33.38 -23.23 -20.57
CA ASN A 109 33.96 -23.89 -21.73
C ASN A 109 33.26 -23.53 -23.05
N ASN A 110 32.21 -22.69 -23.03
CA ASN A 110 31.42 -22.28 -24.20
C ASN A 110 30.92 -23.47 -25.06
N CYS A 111 30.72 -24.64 -24.47
CA CYS A 111 30.13 -25.79 -25.16
C CYS A 111 28.64 -25.56 -25.43
N ILE A 112 28.00 -24.71 -24.61
CA ILE A 112 26.56 -24.55 -24.51
C ILE A 112 26.23 -23.04 -24.38
N PRO A 113 25.15 -22.56 -25.02
CA PRO A 113 24.71 -21.18 -24.84
C PRO A 113 24.26 -20.91 -23.39
N LYS A 114 24.55 -19.69 -22.93
CA LYS A 114 24.06 -19.16 -21.65
C LYS A 114 22.55 -19.34 -21.52
N TYR A 115 22.08 -19.78 -20.37
CA TYR A 115 20.66 -20.01 -20.11
C TYR A 115 20.25 -19.56 -18.71
N MET A 116 18.95 -19.40 -18.50
CA MET A 116 18.37 -19.08 -17.20
C MET A 116 17.81 -20.34 -16.55
N GLN A 117 18.10 -20.50 -15.27
CA GLN A 117 17.54 -21.56 -14.45
C GLN A 117 16.49 -20.96 -13.52
N GLU A 118 15.33 -21.60 -13.45
CA GLU A 118 14.26 -21.28 -12.50
C GLU A 118 14.37 -22.18 -11.26
N GLY A 119 14.10 -21.62 -10.09
CA GLY A 119 14.01 -22.36 -8.83
C GLY A 119 12.86 -21.82 -7.98
N GLN A 120 12.26 -22.71 -7.19
CA GLN A 120 11.23 -22.31 -6.22
C GLN A 120 11.83 -21.52 -5.07
N CYS A 121 11.06 -20.58 -4.55
CA CYS A 121 11.32 -19.93 -3.28
C CYS A 121 10.04 -19.71 -2.50
N GLU A 122 10.17 -19.77 -1.18
CA GLU A 122 9.10 -19.51 -0.23
C GLU A 122 9.63 -18.45 0.73
N ASP A 123 8.97 -17.29 0.76
CA ASP A 123 9.32 -16.23 1.69
C ASP A 123 8.17 -16.02 2.66
N SER A 124 8.50 -16.00 3.95
CA SER A 124 7.55 -15.64 5.00
C SER A 124 7.85 -14.22 5.48
N PHE A 125 6.92 -13.29 5.22
CA PHE A 125 7.07 -11.93 5.70
C PHE A 125 6.54 -11.80 7.13
N LYS A 126 7.44 -11.71 8.11
CA LYS A 126 7.05 -11.58 9.52
C LYS A 126 6.79 -10.11 9.87
N LEU A 127 5.52 -9.77 10.04
CA LEU A 127 5.10 -8.45 10.53
C LEU A 127 5.37 -8.31 12.03
N ARG A 128 5.77 -7.11 12.47
CA ARG A 128 5.89 -6.79 13.90
C ARG A 128 4.55 -6.28 14.42
N LEU A 129 4.03 -6.93 15.44
CA LEU A 129 2.79 -6.52 16.10
C LEU A 129 3.14 -5.70 17.34
N SER A 130 2.49 -4.56 17.53
CA SER A 130 2.65 -3.72 18.71
C SER A 130 1.29 -3.27 19.23
N PRO A 131 0.96 -3.49 20.52
CA PRO A 131 -0.22 -2.89 21.11
C PRO A 131 -0.04 -1.37 21.18
N ILE A 132 -1.10 -0.63 20.87
CA ILE A 132 -1.17 0.83 20.98
C ILE A 132 -2.54 1.21 21.54
N GLU A 133 -2.57 2.27 22.33
CA GLU A 133 -3.83 2.91 22.74
C GLU A 133 -4.00 4.18 21.90
N GLN A 134 -5.10 4.26 21.14
CA GLN A 134 -5.40 5.44 20.34
C GLN A 134 -6.90 5.74 20.43
N CYS A 135 -7.25 6.98 20.78
CA CYS A 135 -8.63 7.43 20.95
C CYS A 135 -9.40 6.64 22.02
N GLY A 136 -8.72 6.20 23.09
CA GLY A 136 -9.31 5.39 24.16
C GLY A 136 -9.66 3.97 23.73
N GLN A 137 -9.15 3.51 22.59
CA GLN A 137 -9.33 2.15 22.09
C GLN A 137 -8.01 1.39 22.14
N ASN A 138 -8.08 0.12 22.54
CA ASN A 138 -6.95 -0.79 22.48
C ASN A 138 -6.83 -1.33 21.05
N LEU A 139 -5.78 -0.93 20.36
CA LEU A 139 -5.52 -1.35 18.99
C LEU A 139 -4.23 -2.16 18.93
N LEU A 140 -4.20 -3.16 18.05
CA LEU A 140 -2.98 -3.86 17.67
C LEU A 140 -2.49 -3.26 16.35
N ALA A 141 -1.36 -2.55 16.40
CA ALA A 141 -0.71 -2.00 15.23
C ALA A 141 0.15 -3.08 14.56
N VAL A 142 -0.02 -3.22 13.25
CA VAL A 142 0.79 -4.06 12.38
C VAL A 142 1.85 -3.17 11.74
N ILE A 143 3.13 -3.50 11.97
CA ILE A 143 4.27 -2.69 11.55
C ILE A 143 5.14 -3.51 10.60
N ASP A 144 5.48 -2.91 9.46
CA ASP A 144 6.49 -3.41 8.55
C ASP A 144 7.89 -3.25 9.18
N PRO A 145 8.64 -4.35 9.42
CA PRO A 145 9.96 -4.29 10.04
C PRO A 145 11.03 -3.58 9.18
N LEU A 146 10.84 -3.49 7.86
CA LEU A 146 11.81 -2.89 6.95
C LEU A 146 11.65 -1.37 6.88
N SER A 147 10.41 -0.90 6.78
CA SER A 147 10.13 0.53 6.65
C SER A 147 9.80 1.22 7.98
N ASP A 148 9.60 0.45 9.06
CA ASP A 148 9.11 0.90 10.37
C ASP A 148 7.74 1.60 10.30
N LYS A 149 6.98 1.39 9.21
CA LYS A 149 5.67 2.00 8.99
C LYS A 149 4.55 1.11 9.50
N LYS A 150 3.57 1.73 10.15
CA LYS A 150 2.29 1.08 10.50
C LYS A 150 1.50 0.84 9.22
N VAL A 151 1.17 -0.41 8.92
CA VAL A 151 0.43 -0.81 7.72
C VAL A 151 -1.06 -1.01 8.01
N ALA A 152 -1.37 -1.50 9.21
CA ALA A 152 -2.75 -1.75 9.63
C ALA A 152 -2.91 -1.61 11.15
N ARG A 153 -4.17 -1.51 11.59
CA ARG A 153 -4.58 -1.54 12.99
C ARG A 153 -5.77 -2.46 13.13
N ILE A 154 -5.79 -3.25 14.21
CA ILE A 154 -6.90 -4.14 14.58
C ILE A 154 -7.46 -3.64 15.91
N ASN A 155 -8.78 -3.49 16.01
CA ASN A 155 -9.40 -3.10 17.28
C ASN A 155 -9.58 -4.34 18.18
N LEU A 156 -8.87 -4.38 19.31
CA LEU A 156 -8.88 -5.51 20.24
C LEU A 156 -10.15 -5.55 21.09
N ASP A 157 -10.67 -4.39 21.50
CA ASP A 157 -11.91 -4.33 22.28
C ASP A 157 -13.08 -4.93 21.49
N ARG A 158 -13.17 -4.62 20.19
CA ARG A 158 -14.19 -5.20 19.29
C ARG A 158 -13.93 -6.66 18.96
N TRP A 159 -12.66 -7.07 18.90
CA TRP A 159 -12.30 -8.48 18.70
C TRP A 159 -12.82 -9.36 19.84
N GLU A 160 -12.71 -8.88 21.09
CA GLU A 160 -13.25 -9.57 22.27
C GLU A 160 -14.79 -9.67 22.24
N GLU A 161 -15.48 -8.71 21.62
CA GLU A 161 -16.92 -8.78 21.34
C GLU A 161 -17.29 -9.71 20.18
N GLY A 162 -16.33 -10.38 19.54
CA GLY A 162 -16.53 -11.23 18.37
C GLY A 162 -16.69 -10.46 17.06
N LYS A 163 -16.28 -9.19 16.99
CA LYS A 163 -16.29 -8.36 15.77
C LYS A 163 -14.87 -8.12 15.29
N PHE A 164 -14.58 -8.47 14.04
CA PHE A 164 -13.28 -8.18 13.44
C PHE A 164 -13.29 -6.84 12.69
N ASP A 165 -12.51 -5.90 13.20
CA ASP A 165 -12.32 -4.58 12.60
C ASP A 165 -10.85 -4.39 12.22
N LEU A 166 -10.58 -4.42 10.92
CA LEU A 166 -9.26 -4.16 10.34
C LEU A 166 -9.27 -2.81 9.60
N ALA A 167 -8.37 -1.91 9.99
CA ALA A 167 -8.16 -0.64 9.32
C ALA A 167 -6.78 -0.61 8.67
N PHE A 168 -6.72 -0.47 7.35
CA PHE A 168 -5.48 -0.18 6.64
C PHE A 168 -5.11 1.30 6.85
N VAL A 169 -3.85 1.56 7.19
CA VAL A 169 -3.40 2.90 7.56
C VAL A 169 -2.28 3.33 6.64
N GLN A 170 -2.53 4.39 5.87
CA GLN A 170 -1.51 5.03 5.05
C GLN A 170 -1.21 6.42 5.64
N GLY A 171 -0.17 6.48 6.47
CA GLY A 171 0.25 7.70 7.17
C GLY A 171 -0.24 7.81 8.61
N GLU A 172 0.14 8.88 9.30
CA GLU A 172 -0.25 9.09 10.69
C GLU A 172 -1.58 9.84 10.77
N GLN A 173 -2.66 9.13 11.15
CA GLN A 173 -3.87 9.79 11.59
C GLN A 173 -3.60 10.50 12.92
N LYS A 174 -3.35 11.81 12.81
CA LYS A 174 -2.98 12.70 13.92
C LYS A 174 -4.13 12.93 14.90
N TYR A 175 -5.37 12.84 14.43
CA TYR A 175 -6.57 13.15 15.20
C TYR A 175 -7.56 11.99 15.09
N CYS A 176 -8.40 11.85 16.12
CA CYS A 176 -9.43 10.83 16.17
C CYS A 176 -10.55 11.13 15.16
N PRO A 177 -11.31 10.12 14.68
CA PRO A 177 -12.47 10.34 13.82
C PRO A 177 -13.52 11.29 14.44
N SER A 178 -13.58 11.35 15.77
CA SER A 178 -14.43 12.28 16.52
C SER A 178 -14.10 13.75 16.22
N CYS A 179 -12.83 14.08 15.92
CA CYS A 179 -12.39 15.44 15.58
C CYS A 179 -12.84 15.92 14.17
N TYR A 180 -13.78 15.21 13.53
CA TYR A 180 -14.31 15.48 12.20
C TYR A 180 -15.81 15.16 12.08
N ASN A 181 -16.52 15.03 13.21
CA ASN A 181 -17.91 14.59 13.25
C ASN A 181 -18.91 15.78 13.26
N ALA A 182 -18.43 17.02 13.24
CA ALA A 182 -19.22 18.25 13.32
C ALA A 182 -20.06 18.38 14.60
N VAL A 183 -19.68 17.68 15.66
CA VAL A 183 -20.25 17.75 17.00
C VAL A 183 -19.18 18.29 17.95
N LYS A 184 -19.57 19.01 19.00
CA LYS A 184 -18.62 19.41 20.05
C LYS A 184 -18.58 18.31 21.13
N ASP A 185 -17.51 17.55 21.14
CA ASP A 185 -17.30 16.50 22.15
C ASP A 185 -16.76 17.08 23.48
N GLU A 186 -16.80 16.30 24.57
CA GLU A 186 -16.47 16.77 25.93
C GLU A 186 -15.02 17.27 26.07
N ASN A 187 -14.09 16.72 25.28
CA ASN A 187 -12.67 17.09 25.31
C ASN A 187 -12.32 18.19 24.28
N GLU A 188 -13.30 18.82 23.65
CA GLU A 188 -13.11 19.86 22.64
C GLU A 188 -13.43 21.27 23.16
N ASN A 189 -12.65 22.26 22.70
CA ASN A 189 -12.88 23.67 23.05
C ASN A 189 -13.94 24.29 22.12
N GLY A 190 -14.02 23.83 20.88
CA GLY A 190 -15.03 24.19 19.86
C GLY A 190 -15.33 22.98 18.96
N VAL A 191 -16.29 23.10 18.04
CA VAL A 191 -16.68 21.99 17.15
C VAL A 191 -15.47 21.50 16.34
N ASP A 192 -15.12 20.22 16.48
CA ASP A 192 -13.98 19.57 15.82
C ASP A 192 -12.62 20.23 16.12
N CYS A 193 -12.47 20.94 17.24
CA CYS A 193 -11.22 21.64 17.59
C CYS A 193 -10.96 21.83 19.10
N GLY A 194 -9.67 21.87 19.45
CA GLY A 194 -9.21 22.00 20.83
C GLY A 194 -9.01 20.65 21.53
N GLY A 195 -8.43 20.70 22.73
CA GLY A 195 -8.04 19.51 23.50
C GLY A 195 -7.19 18.51 22.71
N SER A 196 -7.76 17.33 22.45
CA SER A 196 -7.09 16.24 21.71
C SER A 196 -7.14 16.41 20.18
N CYS A 197 -7.94 17.36 19.68
CA CYS A 197 -8.14 17.65 18.27
C CYS A 197 -7.20 18.77 17.76
N LYS A 198 -7.37 19.18 16.50
CA LYS A 198 -6.61 20.31 15.93
C LYS A 198 -6.88 21.59 16.73
N PRO A 199 -5.89 22.49 16.91
CA PRO A 199 -6.12 23.73 17.66
C PRO A 199 -7.21 24.56 16.99
N CYS A 200 -8.10 25.15 17.79
CA CYS A 200 -9.13 26.05 17.27
C CYS A 200 -8.50 27.27 16.60
N ARG A 201 -9.10 27.71 15.49
CA ARG A 201 -8.72 28.98 14.86
C ARG A 201 -8.99 30.11 15.85
N THR A 202 -7.97 30.90 16.17
CA THR A 202 -8.14 32.08 17.00
C THR A 202 -8.62 33.26 16.14
N GLU A 203 -9.61 34.00 16.64
CA GLU A 203 -10.17 35.24 16.08
C GLU A 203 -9.11 36.28 15.66
N ARG A 204 -7.89 36.18 16.22
CA ARG A 204 -6.77 37.10 15.97
C ARG A 204 -6.38 37.19 14.49
N GLN A 205 -6.48 36.10 13.73
CA GLN A 205 -6.17 36.14 12.30
C GLN A 205 -7.13 37.05 11.55
N TYR A 206 -8.41 37.04 11.92
CA TYR A 206 -9.45 37.84 11.26
C TYR A 206 -9.24 39.35 11.49
N ILE A 207 -8.85 39.74 12.69
CA ILE A 207 -8.53 41.14 13.02
C ILE A 207 -7.34 41.64 12.19
N PHE A 208 -6.28 40.84 12.04
CA PHE A 208 -5.14 41.22 11.19
C PHE A 208 -5.54 41.37 9.72
N TYR A 209 -6.38 40.49 9.19
CA TYR A 209 -6.91 40.62 7.83
C TYR A 209 -7.76 41.88 7.66
N ILE A 210 -8.61 42.22 8.62
CA ILE A 210 -9.43 43.44 8.58
C ILE A 210 -8.54 44.69 8.62
N VAL A 211 -7.62 44.77 9.60
CA VAL A 211 -6.74 45.92 9.76
C VAL A 211 -5.86 46.13 8.53
N THR A 212 -5.27 45.06 7.98
CA THR A 212 -4.46 45.17 6.76
C THR A 212 -5.31 45.61 5.56
N THR A 213 -6.53 45.10 5.40
CA THR A 213 -7.45 45.52 4.32
C THR A 213 -7.79 47.01 4.43
N PHE A 214 -8.09 47.51 5.62
CA PHE A 214 -8.36 48.94 5.84
C PHE A 214 -7.12 49.82 5.58
N LEU A 215 -5.93 49.36 5.95
CA LEU A 215 -4.68 50.07 5.64
C LEU A 215 -4.43 50.15 4.13
N TRP A 216 -4.67 49.05 3.39
CA TRP A 216 -4.56 49.03 1.93
C TRP A 216 -5.57 49.97 1.25
N LEU A 217 -6.84 49.94 1.67
CA LEU A 217 -7.87 50.83 1.15
C LEU A 217 -7.57 52.30 1.46
N GLY A 218 -7.10 52.60 2.67
CA GLY A 218 -6.70 53.95 3.07
C GLY A 218 -5.52 54.47 2.25
N SER A 219 -4.51 53.64 2.01
CA SER A 219 -3.36 53.98 1.16
C SER A 219 -3.77 54.27 -0.28
N LEU A 220 -4.63 53.42 -0.88
CA LEU A 220 -5.16 53.64 -2.23
C LEU A 220 -5.97 54.94 -2.33
N ALA A 221 -6.81 55.23 -1.33
CA ALA A 221 -7.56 56.48 -1.27
C ALA A 221 -6.63 57.69 -1.17
N PHE A 222 -5.59 57.63 -0.35
CA PHE A 222 -4.60 58.69 -0.22
C PHE A 222 -3.86 58.94 -1.54
N ILE A 223 -3.38 57.88 -2.21
CA ILE A 223 -2.73 57.98 -3.52
C ILE A 223 -3.68 58.62 -4.55
N PHE A 224 -4.96 58.22 -4.57
CA PHE A 224 -5.95 58.80 -5.47
C PHE A 224 -6.20 60.29 -5.18
N LEU A 225 -6.31 60.67 -3.90
CA LEU A 225 -6.48 62.07 -3.49
C LEU A 225 -5.25 62.92 -3.83
N SER A 226 -4.04 62.41 -3.57
CA SER A 226 -2.78 63.06 -3.94
C SER A 226 -2.65 63.21 -5.46
N PHE A 227 -3.01 62.19 -6.24
CA PHE A 227 -3.04 62.26 -7.70
C PHE A 227 -4.05 63.29 -8.21
N ARG A 228 -5.23 63.38 -7.57
CA ARG A 228 -6.24 64.39 -7.89
C ARG A 228 -5.75 65.81 -7.58
N GLN A 229 -5.05 66.00 -6.45
CA GLN A 229 -4.42 67.29 -6.12
C GLN A 229 -3.30 67.65 -7.11
N TYR A 230 -2.42 66.70 -7.41
CA TYR A 230 -1.35 66.87 -8.40
C TYR A 230 -1.90 67.26 -9.78
N SER A 231 -2.97 66.57 -10.23
CA SER A 231 -3.65 66.87 -11.50
C SER A 231 -4.29 68.26 -11.52
N ARG A 232 -4.73 68.80 -10.37
CA ARG A 232 -5.23 70.18 -10.27
C ARG A 232 -4.11 71.22 -10.35
N LEU A 233 -2.95 70.94 -9.76
CA LEU A 233 -1.79 71.85 -9.79
C LEU A 233 -1.15 71.94 -11.18
N LYS A 234 -1.26 70.87 -11.99
CA LYS A 234 -0.69 70.83 -13.34
C LYS A 234 -1.57 71.45 -14.43
N LYS A 235 -2.64 72.19 -14.09
CA LYS A 235 -3.36 73.00 -15.10
C LYS A 235 -2.35 73.99 -15.74
N PRO A 236 -2.03 73.87 -17.03
CA PRO A 236 -1.02 74.72 -17.66
C PRO A 236 -1.53 76.16 -17.80
N GLN A 237 -0.70 77.14 -17.42
CA GLN A 237 -0.90 78.55 -17.77
C GLN A 237 -0.81 78.69 -19.29
N SER A 238 -1.90 79.12 -19.93
CA SER A 238 -1.89 79.59 -21.30
C SER A 238 -1.18 80.96 -21.37
N GLN A 239 -0.17 81.01 -22.23
CA GLN A 239 0.68 82.14 -22.62
C GLN A 239 -0.02 83.51 -22.71
N SER A 240 0.53 84.52 -22.03
CA SER A 240 0.48 85.92 -22.48
C SER A 240 1.74 86.22 -23.31
N GLN A 241 1.57 86.54 -24.59
CA GLN A 241 2.65 87.03 -25.45
C GLN A 241 3.12 88.43 -25.04
N PRO A 242 4.42 88.78 -25.20
CA PRO A 242 4.88 90.16 -25.22
C PRO A 242 4.75 90.76 -26.63
N GLN A 243 4.07 91.90 -26.76
CA GLN A 243 4.15 92.77 -27.94
C GLN A 243 5.34 93.72 -27.80
N PHE A 244 6.36 93.53 -28.64
CA PHE A 244 7.36 94.54 -28.98
C PHE A 244 6.91 95.25 -30.26
N PRO A 245 6.67 96.57 -30.26
CA PRO A 245 6.58 97.34 -31.49
C PRO A 245 7.98 97.79 -31.91
N PHE A 246 8.33 97.43 -33.14
CA PHE A 246 9.53 97.83 -33.87
C PHE A 246 9.39 99.30 -34.28
N THR A 247 10.07 100.21 -33.58
CA THR A 247 10.25 101.60 -34.03
C THR A 247 11.34 101.65 -35.09
N LYS A 248 10.96 102.12 -36.28
CA LYS A 248 11.87 102.61 -37.32
C LYS A 248 12.53 103.89 -36.82
N GLU A 249 13.85 103.98 -36.93
CA GLU A 249 14.55 105.26 -37.08
C GLU A 249 15.71 105.09 -38.06
N GLN A 250 15.63 105.88 -39.14
CA GLN A 250 16.71 106.79 -39.51
C GLN A 250 16.63 108.01 -38.59
#